data_AF-A0A377CZM4-F1
#
_entry.id   AF-A0A377CZM4-F1
#
_cell.length_a   1.000
_cell.length_b   1.000
_cell.length_c   1.000
_cell.angle_alpha   90.00
_cell.angle_beta   90.00
_cell.angle_gamma   90.00
#
_symmetry.space_group_name_H-M   'P 1'
#
loop_
_entity.id
_entity.type
_entity.pdbx_description
1 polymer ?
#
loop_
_entity_poly.entity_id
_entity_poly.type
_entity_poly.pdbx_seq_one_letter_code
_entity_poly.pdbx_strand_id
1 'polypeptide(L)'
;MRVDIGARSYDEVMQAGIRPGDRVTFDTTFQVLPHQRVMGKAFDDRLGCYLLVTLLRELHDAELPAEVWLVASSSEEVGLRGGQTATRAVSPDVAIVLDTAAGRKTLIMARLTIVRLVTARCWC
;
A
#
# COMPACT_ATOMS: atom_id res chain seq x y z
N MET A 1 23.60 4.79 9.93
CA MET A 1 23.07 5.90 9.10
C MET A 1 22.99 7.15 9.97
N ARG A 2 23.19 8.34 9.39
CA ARG A 2 22.87 9.64 10.00
C ARG A 2 22.13 10.47 8.94
N VAL A 3 21.25 11.35 9.38
CA VAL A 3 20.64 12.39 8.53
C VAL A 3 21.27 13.70 8.95
N ASP A 4 21.78 14.47 8.00
CA ASP A 4 22.30 15.82 8.24
C ASP A 4 21.23 16.83 7.78
N ILE A 5 20.96 17.81 8.64
CA ILE A 5 20.02 18.92 8.40
C ILE A 5 20.72 20.28 8.43
N GLY A 6 22.06 20.30 8.54
CA GLY A 6 22.88 21.51 8.70
C GLY A 6 22.98 22.03 10.13
N ALA A 7 22.31 21.39 11.11
CA ALA A 7 22.32 21.80 12.51
C ALA A 7 23.67 21.58 13.19
N ARG A 8 24.09 22.53 14.02
CA ARG A 8 25.37 22.52 14.76
C ARG A 8 25.22 22.22 16.25
N SER A 9 24.00 22.22 16.77
CA SER A 9 23.69 21.97 18.17
C SER A 9 22.45 21.07 18.33
N TYR A 10 22.30 20.46 19.51
CA TYR A 10 21.10 19.71 19.86
C TYR A 10 19.85 20.61 19.88
N ASP A 11 20.00 21.84 20.36
CA ASP A 11 18.90 22.79 20.48
C ASP A 11 18.36 23.21 19.11
N GLU A 12 19.22 23.39 18.09
CA GLU A 12 18.77 23.62 16.70
C GLU A 12 17.91 22.48 16.18
N VAL A 13 18.26 21.21 16.45
CA VAL A 13 17.45 20.04 16.06
C VAL A 13 16.11 20.05 16.80
N MET A 14 16.09 20.41 18.09
CA MET A 14 14.86 20.49 18.87
C MET A 14 13.95 21.65 18.42
N GLN A 15 14.54 22.79 18.07
CA GLN A 15 13.85 23.98 17.54
C GLN A 15 13.29 23.74 16.13
N ALA A 16 13.98 22.95 15.30
CA ALA A 16 13.45 22.45 14.03
C ALA A 16 12.27 21.46 14.17
N GLY A 17 11.85 21.15 15.41
CA GLY A 17 10.70 20.30 15.71
C GLY A 17 10.97 18.80 15.72
N ILE A 18 12.21 18.37 15.44
CA ILE A 18 12.56 16.95 15.29
C ILE A 18 12.63 16.24 16.65
N ARG A 19 12.06 15.04 16.75
CA ARG A 19 11.97 14.23 17.98
C ARG A 19 12.35 12.75 17.73
N PRO A 20 12.79 12.01 18.76
CA PRO A 20 12.94 10.56 18.67
C PRO A 20 11.62 9.88 18.30
N GLY A 21 11.63 9.07 17.24
CA GLY A 21 10.44 8.41 16.70
C GLY A 21 9.89 9.05 15.41
N ASP A 22 10.39 10.23 15.01
CA ASP A 22 10.01 10.84 13.74
C ASP A 22 10.39 9.97 12.54
N ARG A 23 9.46 9.86 11.58
CA ARG A 23 9.67 9.11 10.34
C ARG A 23 10.65 9.84 9.42
N VAL A 24 11.62 9.11 8.90
CA VAL A 24 12.49 9.56 7.80
C VAL A 24 12.10 8.81 6.53
N THR A 25 11.93 9.53 5.43
CA THR A 25 11.71 8.93 4.10
C THR A 25 12.58 9.63 3.08
N PHE A 26 12.94 8.95 1.98
CA PHE A 26 13.58 9.62 0.85
C PHE A 26 12.77 10.84 0.39
N ASP A 27 13.45 11.94 0.08
CA ASP A 27 12.82 13.08 -0.58
C ASP A 27 12.89 12.85 -2.09
N THR A 28 11.78 12.43 -2.68
CA THR A 28 11.73 12.01 -4.08
C THR A 28 10.39 12.40 -4.67
N THR A 29 10.43 13.32 -5.62
CA THR A 29 9.28 13.76 -6.41
C THR A 29 8.88 12.70 -7.42
N PHE A 30 7.58 12.49 -7.60
CA PHE A 30 7.05 11.64 -8.67
C PHE A 30 7.28 12.28 -10.04
N GLN A 31 7.65 11.47 -11.03
CA GLN A 31 7.93 11.91 -12.40
C GLN A 31 7.31 10.96 -13.42
N VAL A 32 6.73 11.51 -14.48
CA VAL A 32 6.33 10.74 -15.66
C VAL A 32 7.52 10.63 -16.60
N LEU A 33 7.77 9.43 -17.10
CA LEU A 33 8.84 9.11 -18.04
C LEU A 33 8.26 8.80 -19.44
N PRO A 34 9.05 8.95 -20.52
CA PRO A 34 8.63 8.54 -21.86
C PRO A 34 8.18 7.07 -21.94
N HIS A 35 7.30 6.78 -22.90
CA HIS A 35 6.76 5.43 -23.15
C HIS A 35 5.89 4.89 -22.00
N GLN A 36 5.03 5.73 -21.41
CA GLN A 36 4.04 5.35 -20.38
C GLN A 36 4.68 4.74 -19.11
N ARG A 37 5.84 5.25 -18.71
CA ARG A 37 6.55 4.81 -17.50
C ARG A 37 6.50 5.90 -16.44
N VAL A 38 6.74 5.52 -15.20
CA VAL A 38 6.71 6.43 -14.04
C VAL A 38 7.90 6.16 -13.13
N MET A 39 8.34 7.17 -12.40
CA MET A 39 9.41 7.11 -11.41
C MET A 39 8.96 7.81 -10.13
N GLY A 40 9.30 7.23 -8.97
CA GLY A 40 8.90 7.74 -7.67
C GLY A 40 9.37 6.83 -6.54
N LYS A 41 8.98 7.15 -5.31
CA LYS A 41 9.34 6.40 -4.09
C LYS A 41 8.17 5.64 -3.49
N ALA A 42 8.48 4.47 -2.92
CA ALA A 42 7.52 3.54 -2.34
C ALA A 42 6.37 3.23 -3.32
N PHE A 43 6.72 2.80 -4.54
CA PHE A 43 5.76 2.12 -5.42
C PHE A 43 5.30 0.81 -4.78
N ASP A 44 6.21 0.16 -4.08
CA ASP A 44 5.96 -0.75 -2.97
C ASP A 44 5.42 0.03 -1.75
N ASP A 45 4.17 -0.09 -1.33
CA ASP A 45 3.01 -0.60 -2.10
C ASP A 45 1.97 0.52 -2.35
N ARG A 46 2.43 1.73 -2.70
CA ARG A 46 1.51 2.78 -3.18
C ARG A 46 0.85 2.43 -4.51
N LEU A 47 1.43 1.54 -5.32
CA LEU A 47 0.79 1.05 -6.53
C LEU A 47 -0.41 0.14 -6.21
N GLY A 48 -0.29 -0.75 -5.22
CA GLY A 48 -1.43 -1.50 -4.70
C GLY A 48 -2.51 -0.58 -4.13
N CYS A 49 -2.13 0.40 -3.31
CA CYS A 49 -3.07 1.43 -2.81
C CYS A 49 -3.79 2.18 -3.95
N TYR A 50 -3.08 2.55 -5.02
CA TYR A 50 -3.66 3.20 -6.20
C TYR A 50 -4.68 2.30 -6.92
N LEU A 51 -4.38 1.00 -7.06
CA LEU A 51 -5.29 0.03 -7.66
C LEU A 51 -6.56 -0.13 -6.82
N LEU A 52 -6.47 -0.18 -5.49
CA LEU A 52 -7.65 -0.22 -4.62
C LEU A 52 -8.56 1.01 -4.81
N VAL A 53 -7.98 2.22 -4.87
CA VAL A 53 -8.76 3.46 -5.12
C VAL A 53 -9.36 3.48 -6.53
N THR A 54 -8.68 2.91 -7.52
CA THR A 54 -9.18 2.81 -8.91
C THR A 54 -10.34 1.82 -9.01
N LEU A 55 -10.19 0.61 -8.43
CA LEU A 55 -11.26 -0.39 -8.35
C LEU A 55 -12.49 0.15 -7.61
N LEU A 56 -12.31 0.89 -6.51
CA LEU A 56 -13.44 1.53 -5.81
C LEU A 56 -14.21 2.48 -6.73
N ARG A 57 -13.51 3.26 -7.57
CA ARG A 57 -14.13 4.20 -8.52
C ARG A 57 -14.82 3.50 -9.69
N GLU A 58 -14.29 2.36 -10.14
CA GLU A 58 -14.86 1.61 -11.26
C GLU A 58 -16.04 0.71 -10.84
N LEU A 59 -16.07 0.27 -9.57
CA LEU A 59 -17.01 -0.76 -9.10
C LEU A 59 -18.09 -0.26 -8.13
N HIS A 60 -18.11 1.02 -7.71
CA HIS A 60 -19.04 1.47 -6.66
C HIS A 60 -20.53 1.34 -7.02
N ASP A 61 -20.88 1.49 -8.30
CA ASP A 61 -22.25 1.32 -8.82
C ASP A 61 -22.42 -0.02 -9.59
N ALA A 62 -21.43 -0.91 -9.54
CA ALA A 62 -21.49 -2.18 -10.25
C ALA A 62 -22.29 -3.22 -9.45
N GLU A 63 -23.20 -3.94 -10.12
CA GLU A 63 -23.81 -5.13 -9.55
C GLU A 63 -22.80 -6.29 -9.59
N LEU A 64 -22.36 -6.75 -8.42
CA LEU A 64 -21.28 -7.74 -8.27
C LEU A 64 -21.81 -9.07 -7.73
N PRO A 65 -21.33 -10.23 -8.24
CA PRO A 65 -21.72 -11.55 -7.74
C PRO A 65 -21.02 -11.94 -6.41
N ALA A 66 -20.35 -10.99 -5.74
CA ALA A 66 -19.57 -11.21 -4.52
C ALA A 66 -19.41 -9.91 -3.70
N GLU A 67 -19.14 -10.05 -2.40
CA GLU A 67 -18.92 -8.94 -1.46
C GLU A 67 -17.43 -8.52 -1.45
N VAL A 68 -17.10 -7.40 -2.09
CA VAL A 68 -15.69 -6.97 -2.25
C VAL A 68 -15.23 -6.08 -1.09
N TRP A 69 -14.14 -6.47 -0.42
CA TRP A 69 -13.54 -5.72 0.69
C TRP A 69 -12.17 -5.16 0.29
N LEU A 70 -12.13 -3.89 -0.09
CA LEU A 70 -10.88 -3.21 -0.46
C LEU A 70 -10.09 -2.83 0.80
N VAL A 71 -9.07 -3.62 1.12
CA VAL A 71 -8.28 -3.50 2.37
C VAL A 71 -6.89 -2.94 2.10
N ALA A 72 -6.60 -1.76 2.66
CA ALA A 72 -5.24 -1.25 2.80
C ALA A 72 -4.70 -1.64 4.19
N SER A 73 -3.81 -2.63 4.25
CA SER A 73 -3.27 -3.15 5.52
C SER A 73 -2.04 -2.35 6.01
N SER A 74 -1.78 -2.34 7.31
CA SER A 74 -0.68 -1.58 7.92
C SER A 74 0.54 -2.44 8.26
N SER A 75 1.73 -1.84 8.22
CA SER A 75 2.94 -2.39 8.86
C SER A 75 3.40 -3.75 8.30
N GLU A 76 3.17 -4.00 7.00
CA GLU A 76 3.63 -5.18 6.26
C GLU A 76 5.18 -5.25 6.24
N GLU A 77 5.84 -4.13 5.90
CA GLU A 77 7.30 -3.89 5.89
C GLU A 77 8.04 -4.23 7.22
N VAL A 78 7.29 -4.50 8.30
CA VAL A 78 7.82 -4.92 9.62
C VAL A 78 7.22 -6.26 10.10
N GLY A 79 6.77 -7.08 9.14
CA GLY A 79 6.18 -8.40 9.30
C GLY A 79 4.66 -8.44 9.11
N LEU A 80 4.07 -9.61 9.35
CA LEU A 80 2.68 -9.95 8.99
C LEU A 80 1.56 -9.23 9.81
N ARG A 81 1.82 -8.05 10.38
CA ARG A 81 1.00 -7.43 11.43
C ARG A 81 -0.40 -7.03 10.95
N GLY A 82 -0.50 -6.09 10.02
CA GLY A 82 -1.80 -5.61 9.53
C GLY A 82 -2.53 -6.61 8.66
N GLY A 83 -1.80 -7.41 7.87
CA GLY A 83 -2.41 -8.50 7.09
C GLY A 83 -3.13 -9.51 7.99
N GLN A 84 -2.51 -9.92 9.10
CA GLN A 84 -3.13 -10.84 10.05
C GLN A 84 -4.37 -10.26 10.75
N THR A 85 -4.34 -8.97 11.15
CA THR A 85 -5.51 -8.37 11.83
C THR A 85 -6.65 -8.10 10.86
N ALA A 86 -6.35 -7.59 9.65
CA ALA A 86 -7.36 -7.29 8.64
C ALA A 86 -8.04 -8.57 8.11
N THR A 87 -7.29 -9.63 7.81
CA THR A 87 -7.87 -10.90 7.35
C THR A 87 -8.75 -11.54 8.42
N ARG A 88 -8.39 -11.45 9.71
CA ARG A 88 -9.26 -11.91 10.81
C ARG A 88 -10.53 -11.06 10.94
N ALA A 89 -10.42 -9.74 10.79
CA ALA A 89 -11.56 -8.83 10.90
C ALA A 89 -12.58 -8.99 9.75
N VAL A 90 -12.10 -9.17 8.52
CA VAL A 90 -12.95 -9.35 7.32
C VAL A 90 -13.44 -10.80 7.19
N SER A 91 -12.64 -11.78 7.63
CA SER A 91 -12.88 -13.22 7.46
C SER A 91 -13.29 -13.62 6.03
N PRO A 92 -12.44 -13.35 5.02
CA PRO A 92 -12.76 -13.54 3.61
C PRO A 92 -12.67 -15.01 3.18
N ASP A 93 -13.57 -15.42 2.28
CA ASP A 93 -13.49 -16.73 1.61
C ASP A 93 -12.32 -16.81 0.61
N VAL A 94 -11.95 -15.67 -0.01
CA VAL A 94 -10.83 -15.57 -0.96
C VAL A 94 -9.99 -14.31 -0.65
N ALA A 95 -8.67 -14.46 -0.64
CA ALA A 95 -7.75 -13.34 -0.60
C ALA A 95 -6.72 -13.47 -1.73
N ILE A 96 -6.75 -12.51 -2.65
CA ILE A 96 -5.69 -12.31 -3.65
C ILE A 96 -4.58 -11.52 -2.91
N VAL A 97 -3.25 -11.81 -3.07
CA VAL A 97 -1.97 -11.37 -2.37
C VAL A 97 -1.10 -10.17 -2.89
N LEU A 98 -0.94 -8.95 -2.27
CA LEU A 98 -0.41 -7.71 -2.91
C LEU A 98 1.07 -7.61 -2.77
N ASP A 99 1.67 -7.08 -3.84
CA ASP A 99 3.04 -6.69 -3.83
C ASP A 99 3.51 -6.04 -5.15
N THR A 100 4.70 -5.46 -5.09
CA THR A 100 5.47 -5.07 -6.28
C THR A 100 6.78 -5.86 -6.34
N ALA A 101 7.00 -6.60 -7.44
CA ALA A 101 8.23 -7.37 -7.64
C ALA A 101 9.17 -6.67 -8.62
N ALA A 102 10.35 -6.30 -8.14
CA ALA A 102 11.46 -5.84 -8.98
C ALA A 102 12.14 -7.04 -9.69
N GLY A 103 11.66 -7.39 -10.89
CA GLY A 103 12.32 -8.40 -11.71
C GLY A 103 13.62 -7.88 -12.32
N ARG A 104 14.68 -8.71 -12.33
CA ARG A 104 16.03 -8.37 -12.82
C ARG A 104 16.12 -7.90 -14.30
N LYS A 105 15.04 -8.00 -15.07
CA LYS A 105 14.93 -7.51 -16.46
C LYS A 105 13.57 -6.85 -16.80
N THR A 106 12.56 -6.99 -15.96
CA THR A 106 11.17 -6.52 -16.19
C THR A 106 10.49 -6.29 -14.83
N LEU A 107 9.77 -5.19 -14.65
CA LEU A 107 8.87 -5.04 -13.48
C LEU A 107 7.72 -6.04 -13.58
N ILE A 108 7.37 -6.68 -12.46
CA ILE A 108 6.18 -7.53 -12.34
C ILE A 108 5.37 -7.01 -11.15
N MET A 109 4.11 -6.61 -11.37
CA MET A 109 3.19 -6.32 -10.27
C MET A 109 2.45 -7.59 -9.84
N ALA A 110 2.29 -7.81 -8.54
CA ALA A 110 1.74 -9.03 -7.97
C ALA A 110 0.64 -8.74 -6.91
N ARG A 111 -0.50 -8.18 -7.34
CA ARG A 111 -1.90 -8.66 -7.12
C ARG A 111 -2.49 -9.10 -5.72
N LEU A 112 -2.98 -8.16 -4.87
CA LEU A 112 -4.06 -8.34 -3.82
C LEU A 112 -5.28 -7.49 -4.02
N THR A 113 -6.39 -8.21 -3.86
CA THR A 113 -7.70 -7.70 -3.55
C THR A 113 -8.28 -8.73 -2.60
N ILE A 114 -8.58 -8.34 -1.35
CA ILE A 114 -9.31 -9.24 -0.47
C ILE A 114 -10.75 -9.28 -0.99
N VAL A 115 -11.24 -10.46 -1.35
CA VAL A 115 -12.56 -10.63 -1.99
C VAL A 115 -13.34 -11.64 -1.15
N ARG A 116 -14.28 -11.15 -0.35
CA ARG A 116 -15.17 -12.06 0.38
C ARG A 116 -16.17 -12.63 -0.61
N LEU A 117 -15.85 -13.82 -1.11
CA LEU A 117 -16.67 -14.55 -2.06
C LEU A 117 -17.84 -15.21 -1.32
N VAL A 118 -18.72 -14.36 -0.75
CA VAL A 118 -20.08 -14.74 -0.35
C VAL A 118 -20.79 -15.14 -1.64
N THR A 119 -20.63 -16.40 -2.02
CA THR A 119 -21.64 -17.06 -2.84
C THR A 119 -22.94 -16.87 -2.09
N ALA A 120 -23.86 -16.09 -2.67
CA ALA A 120 -25.22 -16.04 -2.19
C ALA A 120 -25.72 -17.49 -2.24
N ARG A 121 -25.79 -18.14 -1.06
CA ARG A 121 -26.51 -19.39 -0.93
C ARG A 121 -27.91 -19.10 -1.46
N CYS A 122 -28.34 -19.84 -2.47
CA CYS A 122 -29.75 -19.99 -2.78
C CYS A 122 -30.44 -20.60 -1.55
N TRP A 123 -30.86 -19.74 -0.63
CA TRP A 123 -31.91 -20.04 0.32
C TRP A 123 -33.21 -19.65 -0.38
N CYS A 124 -33.82 -20.66 -1.03
CA CYS A 124 -35.17 -20.69 -1.59
C CYS A 124 -35.59 -19.47 -2.44
#